data_AF-A0A838KLL2-F1
#
_entry.id   AF-A0A838KLL2-F1
#
_cell.length_a   1.000
_cell.length_b   1.000
_cell.length_c   1.000
_cell.angle_alpha   90.00
_cell.angle_beta   90.00
_cell.angle_gamma   90.00
#
_symmetry.space_group_name_H-M   'P 1'
#
loop_
_entity.id
_entity.type
_entity.pdbx_description
1 polymer ?
#
loop_
_entity_poly.entity_id
_entity_poly.type
_entity_poly.pdbx_seq_one_letter_code
_entity_poly.pdbx_strand_id
1 'polypeptide(L)'
;MDTPAGFDELVTDELPRLLAVAELLTGQPRAAESLVLDTLVTAYRSWPSLGRSRDPAAAVRRLLFSRYSSVARAERRAYDKRDRHDALELDEHPAARQPRDDGDAVWQAVLDLPLRERTALLWAWSKRGDDRMPARVALPRPPALDRMARDAARRRAVARIAATVGVSPEDEISDGRGDGRLWLEGEITATLDARHRDDVEVAPLREALRVETEHIRPTPHRGRRAVAAIAAVVTVVVALAVVQLWPGDDVDDTATGTPLPSVAAAPDGTRLVGFGDVAVAVPSRWNSETSCRASVSDTVTYGDAVTRRNCAADTGKASVTFESLSPYPLPYRMPPTATDVVGGHQVFALGVVKGSAAYEQVVLVPISSFKMTVRSPDRSVITKVVASLRLVPDGYVVVPVCEGHRVGDAVADLEAAGLGQTIAHASGVSQRYGSPPVTFQSPAPGSIVLRGSKVRLGLPSF
;
A
#
# COMPACT_ATOMS: atom_id res chain seq x y z
N MET A 1 -13.97 8.33 20.88
CA MET A 1 -13.31 7.24 21.62
C MET A 1 -11.99 7.77 22.11
N ASP A 2 -11.60 7.48 23.34
CA ASP A 2 -10.36 8.02 23.90
C ASP A 2 -9.16 7.26 23.31
N THR A 3 -8.25 7.97 22.66
CA THR A 3 -6.97 7.44 22.22
C THR A 3 -6.25 6.77 23.40
N PRO A 4 -5.54 5.65 23.21
CA PRO A 4 -4.74 5.06 24.28
C PRO A 4 -3.81 6.10 24.92
N ALA A 5 -3.80 6.18 26.26
CA ALA A 5 -3.03 7.17 27.00
C ALA A 5 -1.56 7.24 26.53
N GLY A 6 -1.08 8.45 26.27
CA GLY A 6 0.28 8.76 25.81
C GLY A 6 0.54 8.54 24.31
N PHE A 7 -0.38 7.96 23.54
CA PHE A 7 -0.17 7.77 22.10
C PHE A 7 -0.26 9.09 21.33
N ASP A 8 -1.26 9.93 21.62
CA ASP A 8 -1.41 11.24 20.97
C ASP A 8 -0.23 12.18 21.26
N GLU A 9 0.33 12.12 22.46
CA GLU A 9 1.53 12.86 22.85
C GLU A 9 2.73 12.38 22.01
N LEU A 10 2.96 11.07 21.94
CA LEU A 10 4.00 10.51 21.07
C LEU A 10 3.81 10.89 19.60
N VAL A 11 2.59 10.84 19.06
CA VAL A 11 2.31 11.23 17.68
C VAL A 11 2.58 12.72 17.49
N THR A 12 2.19 13.56 18.44
CA THR A 12 2.45 15.01 18.38
C THR A 12 3.96 15.29 18.29
N ASP A 13 4.74 14.61 19.13
CA ASP A 13 6.16 14.90 19.29
C ASP A 13 7.03 14.24 18.20
N GLU A 14 6.70 13.02 17.78
CA GLU A 14 7.55 12.24 16.87
C GLU A 14 7.11 12.29 15.40
N LEU A 15 5.90 12.72 15.07
CA LEU A 15 5.41 12.69 13.69
C LEU A 15 6.27 13.48 12.70
N PRO A 16 6.69 14.74 12.98
CA PRO A 16 7.60 15.47 12.09
C PRO A 16 8.90 14.69 11.84
N ARG A 17 9.45 14.08 12.90
CA ARG A 17 10.67 13.29 12.84
C ARG A 17 10.53 12.02 12.01
N LEU A 18 9.43 11.28 12.22
CA LEU A 18 9.14 10.06 11.48
C LEU A 18 9.00 10.36 9.99
N LEU A 19 8.35 11.47 9.63
CA LEU A 19 8.15 11.87 8.25
C LEU A 19 9.46 12.30 7.58
N ALA A 20 10.27 13.14 8.22
CA ALA A 20 11.60 13.50 7.70
C ALA A 20 12.50 12.27 7.46
N VAL A 21 12.50 11.30 8.39
CA VAL A 21 13.25 10.04 8.21
C VAL A 21 12.68 9.22 7.07
N ALA A 22 11.36 9.09 6.98
CA ALA A 22 10.71 8.33 5.94
C ALA A 22 10.95 8.94 4.55
N GLU A 23 10.99 10.27 4.43
CA GLU A 23 11.34 10.96 3.19
C GLU A 23 12.78 10.66 2.75
N LEU A 24 13.72 10.62 3.68
CA LEU A 24 15.11 10.27 3.38
C LEU A 24 15.27 8.79 3.01
N LEU A 25 14.54 7.92 3.69
CA LEU A 25 14.52 6.49 3.38
C LEU A 25 13.92 6.22 1.99
N THR A 26 12.80 6.86 1.67
CA THR A 26 12.04 6.57 0.43
C THR A 26 12.47 7.43 -0.76
N GLY A 27 13.07 8.59 -0.51
CA GLY A 27 13.35 9.61 -1.52
C GLY A 27 12.09 10.28 -2.11
N GLN A 28 10.90 10.00 -1.58
CA GLN A 28 9.62 10.45 -2.14
C GLN A 28 8.60 10.82 -1.04
N PRO A 29 8.03 12.04 -1.02
CA PRO A 29 7.10 12.48 0.02
C PRO A 29 5.87 11.57 0.22
N ARG A 30 5.22 11.14 -0.87
CA ARG A 30 4.03 10.27 -0.80
C ARG A 30 4.33 8.86 -0.24
N ALA A 31 5.48 8.30 -0.61
CA ALA A 31 5.91 7.02 -0.07
C ALA A 31 6.29 7.14 1.42
N ALA A 32 6.84 8.29 1.82
CA ALA A 32 7.13 8.61 3.21
C ALA A 32 5.85 8.70 4.06
N GLU A 33 4.86 9.46 3.61
CA GLU A 33 3.53 9.57 4.26
C GLU A 33 2.92 8.18 4.48
N SER A 34 2.92 7.35 3.44
CA SER A 34 2.37 5.99 3.48
C SER A 34 3.11 5.09 4.47
N LEU A 35 4.45 5.16 4.49
CA LEU A 35 5.29 4.40 5.41
C LEU A 35 5.08 4.83 6.87
N VAL A 36 4.94 6.13 7.13
CA VAL A 36 4.66 6.66 8.47
C VAL A 36 3.26 6.27 8.92
N LEU A 37 2.24 6.39 8.06
CA LEU A 37 0.88 6.00 8.39
C LEU A 37 0.78 4.52 8.75
N ASP A 38 1.33 3.62 7.92
CA ASP A 38 1.38 2.18 8.22
C ASP A 38 2.12 1.88 9.53
N THR A 39 3.21 2.61 9.80
CA THR A 39 3.98 2.50 11.04
C THR A 39 3.15 2.91 12.26
N LEU A 40 2.46 4.05 12.20
CA LEU A 40 1.66 4.57 13.30
C LEU A 40 0.39 3.75 13.55
N VAL A 41 -0.28 3.27 12.51
CA VAL A 41 -1.41 2.33 12.63
C VAL A 41 -0.95 1.03 13.33
N THR A 42 0.24 0.55 12.98
CA THR A 42 0.83 -0.64 13.63
C THR A 42 1.21 -0.37 15.08
N ALA A 43 1.77 0.81 15.35
CA ALA A 43 2.11 1.25 16.69
C ALA A 43 0.86 1.36 17.56
N TYR A 44 -0.23 1.94 17.04
CA TYR A 44 -1.52 2.04 17.71
C TYR A 44 -2.07 0.66 18.10
N ARG A 45 -2.09 -0.29 17.16
CA ARG A 45 -2.52 -1.68 17.41
C ARG A 45 -1.69 -2.38 18.49
N SER A 46 -0.41 -2.01 18.60
CA SER A 46 0.56 -2.61 19.53
C SER A 46 0.83 -1.74 20.76
N TRP A 47 0.10 -0.63 20.93
CA TRP A 47 0.37 0.40 21.92
C TRP A 47 0.40 -0.12 23.38
N PRO A 48 -0.49 -1.05 23.80
CA PRO A 48 -0.44 -1.59 25.16
C PRO A 48 0.90 -2.25 25.51
N SER A 49 1.70 -2.66 24.51
CA SER A 49 3.04 -3.20 24.72
C SER A 49 4.14 -2.20 24.38
N LEU A 50 3.97 -1.38 23.33
CA LEU A 50 4.97 -0.38 22.91
C LEU A 50 5.03 0.81 23.87
N GLY A 51 3.89 1.31 24.34
CA GLY A 51 3.82 2.42 25.30
C GLY A 51 4.38 2.07 26.69
N ARG A 52 4.63 0.79 26.98
CA ARG A 52 5.34 0.33 28.19
C ARG A 52 6.86 0.26 28.02
N SER A 53 7.38 0.60 26.83
CA SER A 53 8.81 0.72 26.59
C SER A 53 9.40 1.84 27.46
N ARG A 54 10.68 1.73 27.81
CA ARG A 54 11.42 2.82 28.48
C ARG A 54 11.47 4.07 27.61
N ASP A 55 11.52 3.87 26.29
CA ASP A 55 11.47 4.90 25.26
C ASP A 55 10.50 4.42 24.15
N PRO A 56 9.22 4.82 24.21
CA PRO A 56 8.23 4.49 23.18
C PRO A 56 8.56 5.10 21.81
N ALA A 57 9.17 6.30 21.78
CA ALA A 57 9.58 6.98 20.56
C ALA A 57 10.67 6.20 19.80
N ALA A 58 11.69 5.73 20.51
CA ALA A 58 12.72 4.86 19.92
C ALA A 58 12.12 3.52 19.40
N ALA A 59 11.15 2.95 20.11
CA ALA A 59 10.47 1.73 19.67
C ALA A 59 9.66 1.94 18.37
N VAL A 60 8.97 3.09 18.23
CA VAL A 60 8.23 3.45 17.01
C VAL A 60 9.19 3.74 15.85
N ARG A 61 10.30 4.45 16.08
CA ARG A 61 11.34 4.63 15.05
C ARG A 61 11.89 3.29 14.59
N ARG A 62 12.17 2.35 15.51
CA ARG A 62 12.56 0.98 15.16
C ARG A 62 11.53 0.26 14.30
N LEU A 63 10.25 0.45 14.59
CA LEU A 63 9.16 -0.09 13.78
C LEU A 63 9.18 0.47 12.35
N LEU A 64 9.38 1.78 12.18
CA LEU A 64 9.53 2.44 10.87
C LEU A 64 10.63 1.78 10.02
N PHE A 65 11.84 1.66 10.58
CA PHE A 65 12.98 1.04 9.88
C PHE A 65 12.76 -0.44 9.57
N SER A 66 12.08 -1.16 10.46
CA SER A 66 11.73 -2.57 10.26
C SER A 66 10.73 -2.73 9.10
N ARG A 67 9.70 -1.89 9.07
CA ARG A 67 8.70 -1.82 8.00
C ARG A 67 9.35 -1.50 6.66
N TYR A 68 10.14 -0.43 6.60
CA TYR A 68 10.91 -0.06 5.41
C TYR A 68 11.83 -1.18 4.91
N SER A 69 12.54 -1.87 5.82
CA SER A 69 13.40 -2.98 5.43
C SER A 69 12.63 -4.20 4.93
N SER A 70 11.41 -4.43 5.46
CA SER A 70 10.52 -5.48 5.00
C SER A 70 10.02 -5.21 3.58
N VAL A 71 9.62 -3.96 3.34
CA VAL A 71 9.26 -3.37 2.05
C VAL A 71 10.40 -3.57 1.04
N ALA A 72 11.59 -3.03 1.31
CA ALA A 72 12.75 -3.12 0.41
C ALA A 72 13.17 -4.57 0.11
N ARG A 73 13.08 -5.48 1.10
CA ARG A 73 13.34 -6.92 0.88
C ARG A 73 12.27 -7.60 0.04
N ALA A 74 11.01 -7.16 0.13
CA ALA A 74 9.94 -7.68 -0.73
C ALA A 74 10.14 -7.21 -2.18
N GLU A 75 10.53 -5.96 -2.38
CA GLU A 75 10.88 -5.35 -3.67
C GLU A 75 12.08 -6.04 -4.33
N ARG A 76 13.20 -6.18 -3.62
CA ARG A 76 14.38 -6.89 -4.12
C ARG A 76 14.07 -8.33 -4.52
N ARG A 77 13.26 -9.04 -3.71
CA ARG A 77 12.79 -10.40 -4.07
C ARG A 77 11.83 -10.44 -5.25
N ALA A 78 11.13 -9.33 -5.54
CA ALA A 78 10.32 -9.20 -6.73
C ALA A 78 11.17 -8.86 -7.97
N TYR A 79 12.26 -8.11 -7.79
CA TYR A 79 13.25 -7.77 -8.83
C TYR A 79 14.14 -8.96 -9.21
N ASP A 80 14.76 -9.64 -8.24
CA ASP A 80 15.62 -10.83 -8.42
C ASP A 80 14.89 -12.01 -9.11
N LYS A 81 13.55 -11.98 -9.15
CA LYS A 81 12.72 -12.98 -9.84
C LYS A 81 12.42 -12.61 -11.31
N ARG A 82 12.72 -11.38 -11.73
CA ARG A 82 12.53 -10.89 -13.11
C ARG A 82 13.75 -11.12 -14.00
N ASP A 83 14.97 -11.11 -13.45
CA ASP A 83 16.20 -11.36 -14.18
C ASP A 83 17.02 -12.49 -13.54
N ARG A 84 17.13 -13.62 -14.26
CA ARG A 84 18.22 -14.58 -14.05
C ARG A 84 19.14 -14.54 -15.26
N HIS A 85 20.05 -13.56 -15.27
CA HIS A 85 21.38 -13.74 -15.82
C HIS A 85 22.35 -12.74 -15.17
N ASP A 86 23.32 -13.31 -14.45
CA ASP A 86 24.57 -12.73 -13.94
C ASP A 86 24.56 -11.58 -12.91
N ALA A 87 25.57 -11.66 -12.04
CA ALA A 87 25.70 -10.99 -10.76
C ALA A 87 26.08 -9.51 -10.85
N LEU A 88 25.66 -8.72 -9.84
CA LEU A 88 26.49 -7.88 -8.95
C LEU A 88 25.57 -6.92 -8.15
N GLU A 89 26.10 -6.37 -7.05
CA GLU A 89 25.40 -5.50 -6.11
C GLU A 89 24.58 -4.40 -6.81
N LEU A 90 23.25 -4.54 -6.82
CA LEU A 90 22.35 -3.46 -7.19
C LEU A 90 22.33 -2.42 -6.07
N ASP A 91 23.23 -1.45 -6.20
CA ASP A 91 23.19 -0.16 -5.52
C ASP A 91 21.99 0.64 -6.05
N GLU A 92 20.83 0.45 -5.42
CA GLU A 92 19.61 1.21 -5.69
C GLU A 92 19.80 2.68 -5.22
N HIS A 93 20.16 3.55 -6.15
CA HIS A 93 20.06 5.01 -6.01
C HIS A 93 18.61 5.46 -6.26
N PRO A 94 18.01 6.31 -5.41
CA PRO A 94 16.89 7.16 -5.78
C PRO A 94 17.38 8.26 -6.74
N ALA A 95 16.49 8.72 -7.62
CA ALA A 95 16.80 9.74 -8.60
C ALA A 95 17.27 11.05 -7.93
N ALA A 96 18.50 11.47 -8.26
CA ALA A 96 19.10 12.72 -7.81
C ALA A 96 18.22 13.93 -8.21
N ARG A 97 17.89 14.77 -7.22
CA ARG A 97 17.38 16.13 -7.48
C ARG A 97 18.58 17.08 -7.55
N GLN A 98 18.54 18.06 -8.45
CA GLN A 98 19.58 19.09 -8.47
C GLN A 98 19.51 19.95 -7.17
N PRO A 99 20.65 20.24 -6.51
CA PRO A 99 20.67 21.02 -5.27
C PRO A 99 20.37 22.52 -5.49
N ARG A 100 19.67 23.16 -4.54
CA ARG A 100 19.64 24.63 -4.35
C ARG A 100 20.26 24.97 -2.99
N ASP A 101 21.40 25.66 -3.00
CA ASP A 101 22.19 26.09 -1.83
C ASP A 101 22.87 24.96 -1.00
N ASP A 102 23.83 25.36 -0.17
CA ASP A 102 24.78 24.46 0.53
C ASP A 102 24.09 23.46 1.49
N GLY A 103 22.94 23.82 2.07
CA GLY A 103 22.09 22.93 2.87
C GLY A 103 21.41 21.82 2.04
N ASP A 104 21.15 22.07 0.75
CA ASP A 104 20.67 21.03 -0.15
C ASP A 104 21.79 20.09 -0.58
N ALA A 105 23.06 20.50 -0.55
CA ALA A 105 24.18 19.64 -0.96
C ALA A 105 24.36 18.44 0.00
N VAL A 106 24.33 18.66 1.32
CA VAL A 106 24.37 17.58 2.32
C VAL A 106 23.12 16.68 2.19
N TRP A 107 21.96 17.28 1.96
CA TRP A 107 20.71 16.54 1.78
C TRP A 107 20.72 15.64 0.53
N GLN A 108 21.14 16.19 -0.61
CA GLN A 108 21.32 15.40 -1.84
C GLN A 108 22.37 14.31 -1.64
N ALA A 109 23.48 14.61 -0.97
CA ALA A 109 24.50 13.61 -0.68
C ALA A 109 23.96 12.44 0.15
N VAL A 110 23.05 12.68 1.10
CA VAL A 110 22.33 11.62 1.84
C VAL A 110 21.40 10.83 0.92
N LEU A 111 20.67 11.50 0.01
CA LEU A 111 19.80 10.88 -0.99
C LEU A 111 20.56 10.11 -2.09
N ASP A 112 21.84 10.37 -2.28
CA ASP A 112 22.69 9.63 -3.22
C ASP A 112 23.41 8.45 -2.55
N LEU A 113 23.29 8.29 -1.23
CA LEU A 113 23.88 7.15 -0.53
C LEU A 113 23.22 5.83 -0.95
N PRO A 114 23.99 4.74 -1.07
CA PRO A 114 23.45 3.40 -1.18
C PRO A 114 22.46 3.10 -0.07
N LEU A 115 21.39 2.36 -0.39
CA LEU A 115 20.31 2.01 0.53
C LEU A 115 20.79 1.58 1.92
N ARG A 116 21.81 0.70 1.97
CA ARG A 116 22.35 0.17 3.24
C ARG A 116 23.07 1.24 4.06
N GLU A 117 23.85 2.09 3.40
CA GLU A 117 24.63 3.16 4.01
C GLU A 117 23.71 4.25 4.54
N ARG A 118 22.72 4.65 3.73
CA ARG A 118 21.68 5.59 4.13
C ARG A 118 20.87 5.09 5.31
N THR A 119 20.40 3.85 5.24
CA THR A 119 19.61 3.25 6.33
C THR A 119 20.42 3.20 7.62
N ALA A 120 21.72 2.88 7.55
CA ALA A 120 22.60 2.86 8.71
C ALA A 120 22.84 4.27 9.29
N LEU A 121 23.04 5.27 8.43
CA LEU A 121 23.22 6.67 8.81
C LEU A 121 21.96 7.22 9.51
N LEU A 122 20.79 7.07 8.88
CA LEU A 122 19.52 7.55 9.42
C LEU A 122 19.11 6.80 10.70
N TRP A 123 19.43 5.51 10.78
CA TRP A 123 19.25 4.74 12.00
C TRP A 123 20.10 5.30 13.14
N ALA A 124 21.37 5.64 12.88
CA ALA A 124 22.24 6.23 13.90
C ALA A 124 21.76 7.62 14.33
N TRP A 125 21.27 8.44 13.41
CA TRP A 125 20.69 9.75 13.72
C TRP A 125 19.39 9.63 14.53
N SER A 126 18.50 8.68 14.18
CA SER A 126 17.24 8.46 14.88
C SER A 126 17.40 7.86 16.29
N LYS A 127 18.58 7.33 16.62
CA LYS A 127 18.89 6.60 17.87
C LYS A 127 19.28 7.49 19.06
N ARG A 128 19.11 8.80 19.02
CA ARG A 128 19.31 9.65 20.21
C ARG A 128 18.22 9.31 21.25
N GLY A 129 18.53 8.37 22.16
CA GLY A 129 17.67 7.80 23.22
C GLY A 129 18.00 6.33 23.56
N ASP A 130 17.82 5.87 24.81
CA ASP A 130 18.10 4.49 25.25
C ASP A 130 16.93 3.53 24.94
N ASP A 131 17.20 2.50 24.14
CA ASP A 131 16.19 1.76 23.38
C ASP A 131 16.09 0.28 23.80
N ARG A 132 15.83 0.03 25.10
CA ARG A 132 15.56 -1.33 25.63
C ARG A 132 14.07 -1.67 25.55
N MET A 133 13.72 -2.61 24.68
CA MET A 133 12.33 -3.02 24.39
C MET A 133 11.85 -4.16 25.31
N PRO A 134 10.59 -4.18 25.78
CA PRO A 134 10.03 -5.33 26.50
C PRO A 134 9.89 -6.55 25.58
N ALA A 135 10.25 -7.73 26.08
CA ALA A 135 10.40 -9.00 25.34
C ALA A 135 9.15 -9.50 24.57
N ARG A 136 7.99 -8.86 24.74
CA ARG A 136 6.70 -9.29 24.16
C ARG A 136 6.39 -8.71 22.78
N VAL A 137 7.16 -7.71 22.30
CA VAL A 137 7.04 -7.19 20.93
C VAL A 137 8.20 -7.70 20.09
N ALA A 138 8.01 -8.83 19.40
CA ALA A 138 8.99 -9.32 18.44
C ALA A 138 8.86 -8.55 17.12
N LEU A 139 9.43 -7.34 17.05
CA LEU A 139 9.60 -6.67 15.77
C LEU A 139 10.74 -7.34 14.97
N PRO A 140 10.61 -7.51 13.65
CA PRO A 140 11.73 -7.91 12.81
C PRO A 140 12.90 -6.95 13.08
N ARG A 141 14.11 -7.48 13.28
CA ARG A 141 15.30 -6.63 13.43
C ARG A 141 15.41 -5.73 12.17
N PRO A 142 15.74 -4.43 12.31
CA PRO A 142 16.19 -3.62 11.18
C PRO A 142 17.38 -4.34 10.51
N PRO A 143 17.70 -4.03 9.24
CA PRO A 143 18.31 -4.99 8.30
C PRO A 143 19.52 -5.69 8.91
N ALA A 144 19.65 -6.98 8.57
CA ALA A 144 20.62 -7.96 9.09
C ALA A 144 22.09 -7.59 8.82
N LEU A 145 22.51 -6.47 9.38
CA LEU A 145 23.89 -6.11 9.60
C LEU A 145 24.06 -6.20 11.11
N ASP A 146 24.97 -7.06 11.56
CA ASP A 146 25.42 -7.01 12.94
C ASP A 146 25.93 -5.59 13.27
N ARG A 147 26.23 -5.33 14.55
CA ARG A 147 26.67 -3.99 14.99
C ARG A 147 27.85 -3.48 14.16
N MET A 148 28.79 -4.35 13.83
CA MET A 148 30.01 -4.02 13.09
C MET A 148 29.70 -3.62 11.65
N ALA A 149 28.80 -4.33 10.97
CA ALA A 149 28.45 -4.04 9.60
C ALA A 149 27.60 -2.77 9.45
N ARG A 150 26.79 -2.41 10.45
CA ARG A 150 26.12 -1.10 10.51
C ARG A 150 27.11 0.04 10.74
N ASP A 151 28.05 -0.14 11.65
CA ASP A 151 29.08 0.87 11.93
C ASP A 151 29.99 1.09 10.70
N ALA A 152 30.31 0.02 9.96
CA ALA A 152 31.03 0.11 8.70
C ALA A 152 30.23 0.84 7.61
N ALA A 153 28.94 0.52 7.43
CA ALA A 153 28.07 1.18 6.47
C ALA A 153 27.89 2.68 6.80
N ARG A 154 27.75 3.03 8.09
CA ARG A 154 27.72 4.43 8.55
C ARG A 154 29.03 5.16 8.23
N ARG A 155 30.18 4.54 8.46
CA ARG A 155 31.49 5.16 8.13
C ARG A 155 31.62 5.45 6.64
N ARG A 156 31.19 4.52 5.78
CA ARG A 156 31.17 4.74 4.32
C ARG A 156 30.23 5.86 3.90
N ALA A 157 29.05 5.92 4.52
CA ALA A 157 28.08 6.99 4.31
C ALA A 157 28.70 8.37 4.58
N VAL A 158 29.32 8.53 5.76
CA VAL A 158 29.97 9.79 6.16
C VAL A 158 31.11 10.14 5.20
N ALA A 159 31.95 9.18 4.82
CA ALA A 159 33.04 9.41 3.86
C ALA A 159 32.53 9.84 2.47
N ARG A 160 31.42 9.25 1.97
CA ARG A 160 30.84 9.62 0.67
C ARG A 160 30.21 11.01 0.70
N ILE A 161 29.55 11.38 1.80
CA ILE A 161 29.04 12.74 1.99
C ILE A 161 30.21 13.73 2.06
N ALA A 162 31.27 13.41 2.81
CA ALA A 162 32.48 14.24 2.90
C ALA A 162 33.06 14.55 1.52
N ALA A 163 33.21 13.51 0.67
CA ALA A 163 33.69 13.66 -0.70
C ALA A 163 32.76 14.52 -1.58
N THR A 164 31.44 14.46 -1.35
CA THR A 164 30.45 15.22 -2.13
C THR A 164 30.45 16.70 -1.74
N VAL A 165 30.67 17.00 -0.45
CA VAL A 165 30.68 18.37 0.11
C VAL A 165 32.08 19.00 0.04
N GLY A 166 33.09 18.26 -0.42
CA GLY A 166 34.47 18.76 -0.57
C GLY A 166 35.23 18.87 0.75
N VAL A 167 34.85 18.07 1.75
CA VAL A 167 35.45 18.08 3.09
C VAL A 167 36.30 16.82 3.24
N SER A 168 37.59 16.97 3.52
CA SER A 168 38.47 15.84 3.84
C SER A 168 38.22 15.40 5.29
N PRO A 169 37.88 14.11 5.55
CA PRO A 169 37.69 13.60 6.91
C PRO A 169 38.97 13.60 7.75
N GLU A 170 40.14 13.78 7.13
CA GLU A 170 41.46 13.68 7.75
C GLU A 170 42.14 15.06 7.94
N ASP A 171 41.54 16.13 7.40
CA ASP A 171 42.08 17.47 7.58
C ASP A 171 41.70 17.96 8.99
N GLU A 172 42.71 18.34 9.79
CA GLU A 172 42.50 19.31 10.86
C GLU A 172 41.95 20.57 10.19
N ILE A 173 40.65 20.84 10.35
CA ILE A 173 40.04 22.08 9.88
C ILE A 173 40.88 23.21 10.49
N SER A 174 41.57 23.98 9.64
CA SER A 174 42.64 24.91 10.08
C SER A 174 42.13 26.09 10.92
N ASP A 175 40.83 26.13 11.24
CA ASP A 175 40.18 27.11 12.09
C ASP A 175 40.15 26.76 13.60
N GLY A 176 40.73 25.61 13.99
CA GLY A 176 40.85 25.20 15.39
C GLY A 176 39.61 24.56 16.00
N ARG A 177 38.62 24.12 15.20
CA ARG A 177 37.37 23.48 15.70
C ARG A 177 37.41 21.95 15.89
N GLY A 178 38.54 21.29 15.69
CA GLY A 178 38.71 19.85 15.95
C GLY A 178 38.46 18.95 14.74
N ASP A 179 38.48 17.63 14.98
CA ASP A 179 38.38 16.53 13.99
C ASP A 179 37.30 16.80 12.92
N GLY A 180 37.72 16.94 11.65
CA GLY A 180 36.83 17.25 10.53
C GLY A 180 35.68 16.27 10.36
N ARG A 181 35.84 15.04 10.85
CA ARG A 181 34.76 14.06 10.93
C ARG A 181 33.69 14.41 11.97
N LEU A 182 34.07 14.92 13.14
CA LEU A 182 33.11 15.34 14.17
C LEU A 182 32.33 16.57 13.71
N TRP A 183 33.00 17.51 13.02
CA TRP A 183 32.34 18.64 12.39
C TRP A 183 31.33 18.18 11.33
N LEU A 184 31.72 17.28 10.42
CA LEU A 184 30.83 16.76 9.38
C LEU A 184 29.65 15.96 9.96
N GLU A 185 29.88 15.12 10.98
CA GLU A 185 28.79 14.43 11.68
C GLU A 185 27.84 15.43 12.38
N GLY A 186 28.37 16.55 12.88
CA GLY A 186 27.61 17.68 13.41
C GLY A 186 26.79 18.39 12.34
N GLU A 187 27.37 18.67 11.18
CA GLU A 187 26.73 19.36 10.05
C GLU A 187 25.62 18.51 9.41
N ILE A 188 25.87 17.22 9.20
CA ILE A 188 24.85 16.24 8.78
C ILE A 188 23.70 16.25 9.77
N THR A 189 24.00 16.25 11.08
CA THR A 189 22.97 16.27 12.11
C THR A 189 22.19 17.58 12.11
N ALA A 190 22.86 18.73 12.02
CA ALA A 190 22.25 20.05 11.97
C ALA A 190 21.34 20.21 10.75
N THR A 191 21.77 19.73 9.58
CA THR A 191 20.98 19.72 8.34
C THR A 191 19.71 18.89 8.51
N LEU A 192 19.83 17.68 9.07
CA LEU A 192 18.68 16.80 9.33
C LEU A 192 17.73 17.40 10.39
N ASP A 193 18.27 18.06 11.42
CA ASP A 193 17.51 18.70 12.51
C ASP A 193 16.86 20.04 12.08
N ALA A 194 17.39 20.72 11.05
CA ALA A 194 16.79 21.91 10.46
C ALA A 194 15.59 21.54 9.58
N ARG A 195 15.74 20.54 8.70
CA ARG A 195 14.64 20.02 7.86
C ARG A 195 13.49 19.44 8.68
N HIS A 196 13.79 18.95 9.89
CA HIS A 196 12.81 18.48 10.87
C HIS A 196 11.86 19.57 11.38
N ARG A 197 12.28 20.84 11.41
CA ARG A 197 11.56 21.91 12.14
C ARG A 197 10.61 22.75 11.30
N ASP A 198 10.87 22.96 10.01
CA ASP A 198 10.27 24.10 9.32
C ASP A 198 9.28 23.78 8.17
N ASP A 199 9.21 22.56 7.63
CA ASP A 199 8.52 22.34 6.33
C ASP A 199 7.47 21.21 6.25
N VAL A 200 7.19 20.48 7.34
CA VAL A 200 6.39 19.25 7.24
C VAL A 200 4.92 19.47 7.64
N GLU A 201 4.02 19.51 6.65
CA GLU A 201 2.57 19.52 6.90
C GLU A 201 2.10 18.19 7.50
N VAL A 202 1.99 18.14 8.83
CA VAL A 202 1.56 16.93 9.55
C VAL A 202 0.04 16.79 9.70
N ALA A 203 -0.73 17.87 9.47
CA ALA A 203 -2.18 17.89 9.70
C ALA A 203 -2.95 16.84 8.87
N PRO A 204 -2.70 16.68 7.55
CA PRO A 204 -3.38 15.66 6.75
C PRO A 204 -3.10 14.23 7.24
N LEU A 205 -1.87 13.98 7.70
CA LEU A 205 -1.44 12.67 8.16
C LEU A 205 -2.03 12.32 9.53
N ARG A 206 -2.24 13.32 10.41
CA ARG A 206 -2.97 13.13 11.68
C ARG A 206 -4.43 12.77 11.45
N GLU A 207 -5.07 13.41 10.48
CA GLU A 207 -6.47 13.10 10.14
C GLU A 207 -6.58 11.70 9.53
N ALA A 208 -5.68 11.34 8.61
CA ALA A 208 -5.63 9.97 8.06
C ALA A 208 -5.43 8.92 9.16
N LEU A 209 -4.51 9.17 10.11
CA LEU A 209 -4.30 8.29 11.26
C LEU A 209 -5.56 8.17 12.13
N ARG A 210 -6.28 9.28 12.37
CA ARG A 210 -7.53 9.28 13.14
C ARG A 210 -8.57 8.39 12.47
N VAL A 211 -8.80 8.55 11.17
CA VAL A 211 -9.74 7.75 10.38
C VAL A 211 -9.38 6.26 10.42
N GLU A 212 -8.11 5.92 10.23
CA GLU A 212 -7.61 4.54 10.25
C GLU A 212 -7.72 3.89 11.64
N THR A 213 -7.55 4.67 12.71
CA THR A 213 -7.58 4.15 14.08
C THR A 213 -8.99 4.09 14.69
N GLU A 214 -9.93 4.87 14.16
CA GLU A 214 -11.34 4.90 14.60
C GLU A 214 -12.02 3.53 14.49
N HIS A 215 -11.63 2.72 13.50
CA HIS A 215 -12.18 1.38 13.27
C HIS A 215 -11.47 0.28 14.06
N ILE A 216 -10.34 0.58 14.71
CA ILE A 216 -9.53 -0.40 15.44
C ILE A 216 -10.06 -0.53 16.86
N ARG A 217 -10.93 -1.53 17.07
CA ARG A 217 -11.39 -1.87 18.43
C ARG A 217 -10.21 -2.29 19.30
N PRO A 218 -10.01 -1.71 20.49
CA PRO A 218 -8.98 -2.18 21.41
C PRO A 218 -9.29 -3.64 21.76
N THR A 219 -8.38 -4.54 21.41
CA THR A 219 -8.51 -5.94 21.77
C THR A 219 -8.39 -6.05 23.29
N PRO A 220 -9.42 -6.52 24.02
CA PRO A 220 -9.30 -6.66 25.47
C PRO A 220 -8.19 -7.67 25.78
N HIS A 221 -7.29 -7.29 26.69
CA HIS A 221 -6.16 -8.09 27.11
C HIS A 221 -6.58 -9.52 27.50
N ARG A 222 -6.11 -10.51 26.74
CA ARG A 222 -6.30 -11.96 26.99
C ARG A 222 -5.43 -12.48 28.14
N GLY A 223 -5.13 -11.64 29.13
CA GLY A 223 -4.28 -11.95 30.26
C GLY A 223 -4.89 -11.38 31.53
N ARG A 224 -5.37 -12.29 32.39
CA ARG A 224 -6.07 -12.08 33.68
C ARG A 224 -7.59 -11.92 33.58
N ARG A 225 -8.27 -13.07 33.51
CA ARG A 225 -9.46 -13.42 34.30
C ARG A 225 -9.81 -14.90 34.03
N ALA A 226 -9.05 -15.80 34.65
CA ALA A 226 -9.70 -16.92 35.30
C ALA A 226 -10.41 -16.33 36.54
N VAL A 227 -11.59 -16.83 36.88
CA VAL A 227 -12.53 -16.31 37.91
C VAL A 227 -13.43 -15.16 37.41
N ALA A 228 -14.43 -15.53 36.61
CA ALA A 228 -15.82 -15.06 36.73
C ALA A 228 -16.72 -15.84 35.74
N ALA A 229 -16.59 -17.16 35.73
CA ALA A 229 -17.71 -18.01 35.32
C ALA A 229 -18.66 -18.03 36.53
N ILE A 230 -19.89 -17.53 36.38
CA ILE A 230 -21.13 -17.99 37.04
C ILE A 230 -22.32 -17.03 36.81
N ALA A 231 -22.15 -15.76 36.45
CA ALA A 231 -23.28 -14.81 36.38
C ALA A 231 -23.63 -14.31 34.97
N ALA A 232 -24.02 -15.19 34.04
CA ALA A 232 -24.70 -14.78 32.79
C ALA A 232 -25.54 -15.91 32.15
N VAL A 233 -25.95 -16.92 32.92
CA VAL A 233 -26.86 -17.99 32.45
C VAL A 233 -28.34 -17.60 32.59
N VAL A 234 -28.65 -16.43 33.17
CA VAL A 234 -30.05 -16.09 33.52
C VAL A 234 -30.69 -15.02 32.61
N THR A 235 -29.94 -14.31 31.76
CA THR A 235 -30.54 -13.25 30.91
C THR A 235 -30.94 -13.71 29.49
N VAL A 236 -30.56 -14.94 29.10
CA VAL A 236 -30.80 -15.46 27.73
C VAL A 236 -32.21 -16.09 27.56
N VAL A 237 -32.97 -16.27 28.64
CA VAL A 237 -34.30 -16.90 28.57
C VAL A 237 -35.45 -15.88 28.34
N VAL A 238 -35.21 -14.57 28.43
CA VAL A 238 -36.27 -13.56 28.26
C VAL A 238 -36.21 -12.79 26.93
N ALA A 239 -35.09 -12.79 26.21
CA ALA A 239 -34.98 -12.10 24.92
C ALA A 239 -35.36 -12.94 23.69
N LEU A 240 -35.69 -14.23 23.88
CA LEU A 240 -36.06 -15.16 22.80
C LEU A 240 -37.57 -15.20 22.48
N ALA A 241 -38.35 -14.25 23.01
CA ALA A 241 -39.81 -14.21 22.85
C ALA A 241 -40.34 -13.00 22.04
N VAL A 242 -39.51 -12.17 21.40
CA VAL A 242 -39.98 -10.95 20.67
C VAL A 242 -39.50 -10.88 19.21
N VAL A 243 -38.99 -11.97 18.62
CA VAL A 243 -38.51 -11.98 17.20
C VAL A 243 -39.47 -12.69 16.23
N GLN A 244 -40.74 -12.86 16.61
CA GLN A 244 -41.78 -13.36 15.72
C GLN A 244 -42.87 -12.30 15.62
N LEU A 245 -42.67 -11.35 14.70
CA LEU A 245 -43.67 -10.52 14.01
C LEU A 245 -42.97 -9.25 13.51
N TRP A 246 -42.38 -9.27 12.32
CA TRP A 246 -42.30 -8.08 11.45
C TRP A 246 -42.66 -8.54 10.03
N PRO A 247 -43.71 -7.97 9.42
CA PRO A 247 -44.10 -8.27 8.05
C PRO A 247 -43.11 -7.62 7.07
N GLY A 248 -42.88 -8.27 5.94
CA GLY A 248 -42.08 -7.73 4.85
C GLY A 248 -42.82 -6.63 4.13
N ASP A 249 -42.22 -5.44 4.09
CA ASP A 249 -42.62 -4.37 3.19
C ASP A 249 -41.92 -4.59 1.84
N ASP A 250 -42.70 -5.01 0.85
CA ASP A 250 -42.37 -4.81 -0.56
C ASP A 250 -42.47 -3.31 -0.86
N VAL A 251 -41.32 -2.62 -0.86
CA VAL A 251 -41.23 -1.22 -1.29
C VAL A 251 -41.26 -1.20 -2.81
N ASP A 252 -42.42 -0.82 -3.34
CA ASP A 252 -42.66 -0.53 -4.75
C ASP A 252 -42.08 0.87 -5.07
N ASP A 253 -40.79 0.91 -5.45
CA ASP A 253 -40.07 2.14 -5.81
C ASP A 253 -40.52 2.66 -7.19
N THR A 254 -41.58 3.46 -7.20
CA THR A 254 -41.93 4.36 -8.33
C THR A 254 -41.39 5.77 -8.06
N ALA A 255 -40.09 5.88 -7.84
CA ALA A 255 -39.42 7.19 -7.82
C ALA A 255 -39.18 7.67 -9.26
N THR A 256 -39.95 8.66 -9.69
CA THR A 256 -39.66 9.50 -10.88
C THR A 256 -38.39 10.32 -10.66
N GLY A 257 -37.24 9.66 -10.74
CA GLY A 257 -35.93 10.31 -10.79
C GLY A 257 -35.60 10.76 -12.21
N THR A 258 -34.92 11.91 -12.32
CA THR A 258 -34.23 12.35 -13.55
C THR A 258 -33.46 11.16 -14.13
N PRO A 259 -33.61 10.82 -15.42
CA PRO A 259 -32.91 9.68 -16.00
C PRO A 259 -31.41 9.83 -15.76
N LEU A 260 -30.85 8.89 -15.01
CA LEU A 260 -29.41 8.85 -14.75
C LEU A 260 -28.68 8.83 -16.10
N PRO A 261 -27.53 9.53 -16.22
CA PRO A 261 -26.75 9.50 -17.43
C PRO A 261 -26.44 8.04 -17.77
N SER A 262 -26.93 7.58 -18.92
CA SER A 262 -26.67 6.22 -19.38
C SER A 262 -25.15 6.03 -19.48
N VAL A 263 -24.62 4.94 -18.93
CA VAL A 263 -23.22 4.56 -19.18
C VAL A 263 -23.04 4.54 -20.68
N ALA A 264 -22.20 5.43 -21.20
CA ALA A 264 -21.93 5.50 -22.63
C ALA A 264 -21.67 4.09 -23.15
N ALA A 265 -22.51 3.64 -24.08
CA ALA A 265 -22.55 2.25 -24.50
C ALA A 265 -21.14 1.77 -24.89
N ALA A 266 -20.83 0.52 -24.55
CA ALA A 266 -19.62 -0.11 -25.05
C ALA A 266 -19.69 -0.13 -26.60
N PRO A 267 -18.59 0.13 -27.32
CA PRO A 267 -18.55 -0.08 -28.76
C PRO A 267 -19.07 -1.47 -29.16
N ASP A 268 -19.65 -1.61 -30.35
CA ASP A 268 -20.20 -2.88 -30.81
C ASP A 268 -19.20 -4.03 -30.70
N GLY A 269 -19.65 -5.17 -30.18
CA GLY A 269 -18.81 -6.34 -29.95
C GLY A 269 -17.84 -6.23 -28.75
N THR A 270 -17.96 -5.18 -27.94
CA THR A 270 -17.19 -5.00 -26.70
C THR A 270 -18.09 -4.93 -25.47
N ARG A 271 -17.50 -5.09 -24.29
CA ARG A 271 -18.12 -4.83 -22.99
C ARG A 271 -17.18 -3.98 -22.16
N LEU A 272 -17.73 -3.16 -21.27
CA LEU A 272 -16.92 -2.40 -20.32
C LEU A 272 -16.50 -3.30 -19.16
N VAL A 273 -15.24 -3.16 -18.77
CA VAL A 273 -14.68 -3.68 -17.53
C VAL A 273 -13.96 -2.55 -16.81
N GLY A 274 -14.16 -2.46 -15.51
CA GLY A 274 -13.58 -1.40 -14.69
C GLY A 274 -12.69 -1.90 -13.57
N PHE A 275 -11.91 -0.97 -13.03
CA PHE A 275 -11.16 -1.14 -11.80
C PHE A 275 -11.07 0.22 -11.09
N GLY A 276 -11.54 0.29 -9.84
CA GLY A 276 -11.67 1.57 -9.15
C GLY A 276 -12.65 2.50 -9.86
N ASP A 277 -12.17 3.64 -10.30
CA ASP A 277 -12.91 4.74 -10.96
C ASP A 277 -12.72 4.77 -12.49
N VAL A 278 -11.99 3.82 -13.07
CA VAL A 278 -11.82 3.73 -14.53
C VAL A 278 -12.53 2.53 -15.14
N ALA A 279 -12.75 2.61 -16.45
CA ALA A 279 -13.26 1.55 -17.29
C ALA A 279 -12.52 1.49 -18.63
N VAL A 280 -12.42 0.29 -19.21
CA VAL A 280 -11.97 0.04 -20.57
C VAL A 280 -12.94 -0.87 -21.30
N ALA A 281 -13.03 -0.74 -22.61
CA ALA A 281 -13.75 -1.66 -23.47
C ALA A 281 -12.86 -2.85 -23.84
N VAL A 282 -13.33 -4.06 -23.56
CA VAL A 282 -12.70 -5.32 -23.98
C VAL A 282 -13.66 -6.09 -24.88
N PRO A 283 -13.19 -6.97 -25.79
CA PRO A 283 -14.08 -7.81 -26.58
C PRO A 283 -15.08 -8.57 -25.70
N SER A 284 -16.36 -8.60 -26.10
CA SER A 284 -17.44 -9.15 -25.27
C SER A 284 -17.25 -10.64 -24.93
N ARG A 285 -16.55 -11.38 -25.80
CA ARG A 285 -16.18 -12.78 -25.60
C ARG A 285 -15.15 -13.02 -24.50
N TRP A 286 -14.50 -11.97 -23.99
CA TRP A 286 -13.47 -12.12 -22.96
C TRP A 286 -14.09 -12.45 -21.61
N ASN A 287 -13.53 -13.45 -20.92
CA ASN A 287 -13.98 -13.84 -19.59
C ASN A 287 -13.40 -12.89 -18.52
N SER A 288 -14.10 -12.75 -17.38
CA SER A 288 -13.53 -12.09 -16.19
C SER A 288 -13.14 -13.18 -15.19
N GLU A 289 -11.87 -13.25 -14.81
CA GLU A 289 -11.36 -14.20 -13.81
C GLU A 289 -10.61 -13.49 -12.68
N THR A 290 -10.78 -13.99 -11.46
CA THR A 290 -10.12 -13.52 -10.23
C THR A 290 -8.84 -14.30 -9.92
N SER A 291 -8.74 -15.52 -10.45
CA SER A 291 -7.61 -16.41 -10.29
C SER A 291 -7.24 -16.97 -11.65
N CYS A 292 -5.95 -17.13 -11.90
CA CYS A 292 -5.46 -17.68 -13.16
C CYS A 292 -5.69 -19.18 -13.17
N ARG A 293 -6.91 -19.58 -13.55
CA ARG A 293 -7.17 -20.95 -13.97
C ARG A 293 -6.52 -21.15 -15.34
N ALA A 294 -6.41 -22.40 -15.76
CA ALA A 294 -5.49 -22.86 -16.82
C ALA A 294 -5.63 -22.21 -18.21
N SER A 295 -6.54 -21.25 -18.41
CA SER A 295 -6.74 -20.56 -19.69
C SER A 295 -6.82 -19.03 -19.52
N VAL A 296 -5.66 -18.37 -19.43
CA VAL A 296 -5.56 -16.89 -19.49
C VAL A 296 -5.79 -16.31 -20.90
N SER A 297 -6.49 -17.06 -21.76
CA SER A 297 -6.75 -16.66 -23.13
C SER A 297 -8.02 -15.82 -23.22
N ASP A 298 -7.91 -14.61 -23.79
CA ASP A 298 -9.07 -13.72 -23.95
C ASP A 298 -9.72 -13.45 -22.57
N THR A 299 -8.91 -13.02 -21.60
CA THR A 299 -9.33 -12.90 -20.19
C THR A 299 -8.99 -11.53 -19.60
N VAL A 300 -9.92 -10.99 -18.82
CA VAL A 300 -9.72 -9.88 -17.90
C VAL A 300 -9.42 -10.45 -16.53
N THR A 301 -8.27 -10.09 -15.99
CA THR A 301 -7.77 -10.59 -14.71
C THR A 301 -7.66 -9.46 -13.71
N TYR A 302 -8.01 -9.75 -12.48
CA TYR A 302 -7.89 -8.84 -11.36
C TYR A 302 -7.07 -9.51 -10.28
N GLY A 303 -6.01 -8.87 -9.80
CA GLY A 303 -5.21 -9.49 -8.76
C GLY A 303 -4.10 -8.60 -8.24
N ASP A 304 -3.50 -9.03 -7.14
CA ASP A 304 -2.25 -8.45 -6.66
C ASP A 304 -1.06 -8.97 -7.49
N ALA A 305 0.08 -8.28 -7.36
CA ALA A 305 1.31 -8.68 -8.05
C ALA A 305 1.78 -10.10 -7.65
N VAL A 306 1.29 -10.66 -6.54
CA VAL A 306 1.61 -12.01 -6.06
C VAL A 306 0.85 -13.05 -6.86
N THR A 307 -0.44 -12.84 -7.10
CA THR A 307 -1.33 -13.69 -7.88
C THR A 307 -0.84 -13.81 -9.32
N ARG A 308 -0.35 -12.70 -9.90
CA ARG A 308 0.25 -12.64 -11.26
C ARG A 308 1.41 -13.62 -11.46
N ARG A 309 2.22 -13.91 -10.44
CA ARG A 309 3.41 -14.79 -10.61
C ARG A 309 3.05 -16.19 -11.10
N ASN A 310 1.84 -16.65 -10.81
CA ASN A 310 1.36 -17.96 -11.23
C ASN A 310 0.66 -17.93 -12.60
N CYS A 311 0.36 -16.73 -13.10
CA CYS A 311 -0.37 -16.49 -14.36
C CYS A 311 0.55 -16.24 -15.56
N ALA A 312 1.79 -15.83 -15.30
CA ALA A 312 2.71 -15.28 -16.29
C ALA A 312 3.40 -16.34 -17.17
N ALA A 313 2.68 -17.39 -17.56
CA ALA A 313 3.09 -18.16 -18.74
C ALA A 313 2.79 -17.30 -19.98
N ASP A 314 3.78 -17.08 -20.83
CA ASP A 314 3.63 -16.35 -22.09
C ASP A 314 2.76 -17.18 -23.05
N THR A 315 1.45 -17.13 -22.89
CA THR A 315 0.51 -17.98 -23.63
C THR A 315 0.32 -17.54 -25.09
N GLY A 316 0.89 -16.39 -25.49
CA GLY A 316 0.65 -15.78 -26.80
C GLY A 316 -0.80 -15.35 -26.99
N LYS A 317 -1.58 -15.20 -25.91
CA LYS A 317 -2.99 -14.82 -25.95
C LYS A 317 -3.22 -13.42 -25.43
N ALA A 318 -4.37 -12.84 -25.81
CA ALA A 318 -4.74 -11.52 -25.39
C ALA A 318 -5.31 -11.52 -23.97
N SER A 319 -4.94 -10.53 -23.16
CA SER A 319 -5.42 -10.36 -21.80
C SER A 319 -5.31 -8.90 -21.35
N VAL A 320 -6.15 -8.54 -20.39
CA VAL A 320 -6.07 -7.29 -19.62
C VAL A 320 -5.94 -7.66 -18.16
N THR A 321 -4.97 -7.07 -17.47
CA THR A 321 -4.74 -7.29 -16.04
C THR A 321 -4.81 -5.96 -15.32
N PHE A 322 -5.67 -5.90 -14.30
CA PHE A 322 -5.70 -4.80 -13.35
C PHE A 322 -5.01 -5.20 -12.05
N GLU A 323 -4.05 -4.38 -11.61
CA GLU A 323 -3.31 -4.59 -10.38
C GLU A 323 -3.38 -3.33 -9.54
N SER A 324 -3.83 -3.46 -8.29
CA SER A 324 -3.59 -2.39 -7.33
C SER A 324 -2.09 -2.20 -7.16
N LEU A 325 -1.65 -0.99 -7.43
CA LEU A 325 -0.37 -0.49 -6.97
C LEU A 325 -0.54 -0.28 -5.49
N SER A 326 -0.08 -1.26 -4.71
CA SER A 326 0.26 -0.97 -3.32
C SER A 326 1.20 0.26 -3.32
N PRO A 327 1.13 1.18 -2.34
CA PRO A 327 1.71 2.54 -2.36
C PRO A 327 3.25 2.65 -2.54
N TYR A 328 3.88 1.58 -2.99
CA TYR A 328 5.25 1.51 -3.42
C TYR A 328 5.53 2.38 -4.65
N PRO A 329 6.75 2.93 -4.74
CA PRO A 329 7.19 3.62 -5.93
C PRO A 329 7.13 2.66 -7.13
N LEU A 330 6.53 3.14 -8.22
CA LEU A 330 6.54 2.44 -9.48
C LEU A 330 7.99 2.17 -9.90
N PRO A 331 8.40 0.92 -10.13
CA PRO A 331 9.79 0.59 -10.47
C PRO A 331 10.18 0.99 -11.91
N TYR A 332 9.40 1.83 -12.58
CA TYR A 332 9.60 2.17 -13.98
C TYR A 332 10.52 3.38 -14.11
N ARG A 333 11.79 3.11 -14.44
CA ARG A 333 12.77 4.10 -14.91
C ARG A 333 12.50 4.61 -16.33
N MET A 334 11.51 4.05 -17.04
CA MET A 334 11.16 4.52 -18.38
C MET A 334 10.20 5.72 -18.26
N PRO A 335 10.57 6.91 -18.77
CA PRO A 335 9.65 8.02 -18.83
C PRO A 335 8.40 7.61 -19.61
N PRO A 336 7.22 8.08 -19.18
CA PRO A 336 5.98 7.82 -19.91
C PRO A 336 6.14 8.28 -21.35
N THR A 337 5.74 7.41 -22.28
CA THR A 337 5.88 7.68 -23.72
C THR A 337 4.71 8.50 -24.22
N ALA A 338 3.58 8.41 -23.53
CA ALA A 338 2.46 9.32 -23.65
C ALA A 338 1.88 9.60 -22.26
N THR A 339 1.51 10.87 -22.05
CA THR A 339 0.68 11.28 -20.92
C THR A 339 -0.66 11.67 -21.50
N ASP A 340 -1.74 11.09 -20.98
CA ASP A 340 -3.10 11.42 -21.37
C ASP A 340 -3.89 11.88 -20.13
N VAL A 341 -5.01 12.55 -20.35
CA VAL A 341 -5.90 13.00 -19.29
C VAL A 341 -7.25 12.34 -19.49
N VAL A 342 -7.56 11.38 -18.62
CA VAL A 342 -8.85 10.67 -18.65
C VAL A 342 -9.73 11.25 -17.55
N GLY A 343 -10.72 12.06 -17.96
CA GLY A 343 -11.65 12.74 -17.05
C GLY A 343 -10.97 13.60 -15.99
N GLY A 344 -9.88 14.27 -16.34
CA GLY A 344 -9.11 15.13 -15.42
C GLY A 344 -7.98 14.42 -14.68
N HIS A 345 -7.88 13.09 -14.77
CA HIS A 345 -6.81 12.32 -14.14
C HIS A 345 -5.66 12.06 -15.11
N GLN A 346 -4.43 12.30 -14.66
CA GLN A 346 -3.24 11.94 -15.45
C GLN A 346 -3.12 10.43 -15.55
N VAL A 347 -2.95 9.95 -16.78
CA VAL A 347 -2.69 8.56 -17.10
C VAL A 347 -1.35 8.47 -17.83
N PHE A 348 -0.51 7.55 -17.40
CA PHE A 348 0.79 7.32 -18.01
C PHE A 348 0.77 6.02 -18.80
N ALA A 349 0.79 6.13 -20.12
CA ALA A 349 0.96 4.98 -20.99
C ALA A 349 2.45 4.78 -21.29
N LEU A 350 2.98 3.63 -20.86
CA LEU A 350 4.28 3.17 -21.33
C LEU A 350 4.17 2.70 -22.78
N GLY A 351 5.28 2.68 -23.48
CA GLY A 351 5.34 2.29 -24.89
C GLY A 351 4.94 0.83 -25.06
N VAL A 352 4.41 0.50 -26.24
CA VAL A 352 4.15 -0.90 -26.59
C VAL A 352 5.48 -1.62 -26.75
N VAL A 353 5.76 -2.59 -25.88
CA VAL A 353 6.95 -3.44 -25.92
C VAL A 353 6.59 -4.76 -26.59
N LYS A 354 7.44 -5.26 -27.48
CA LYS A 354 7.28 -6.59 -28.08
C LYS A 354 8.02 -7.61 -27.22
N GLY A 355 7.28 -8.51 -26.56
CA GLY A 355 7.82 -9.67 -25.86
C GLY A 355 8.02 -10.88 -26.80
N SER A 356 8.31 -12.05 -26.21
CA SER A 356 8.53 -13.29 -26.97
C SER A 356 7.30 -13.80 -27.72
N ALA A 357 6.11 -13.79 -27.10
CA ALA A 357 4.88 -14.29 -27.74
C ALA A 357 3.77 -13.23 -27.93
N ALA A 358 3.91 -12.04 -27.33
CA ALA A 358 2.89 -10.99 -27.40
C ALA A 358 3.49 -9.59 -27.29
N TYR A 359 2.76 -8.60 -27.80
CA TYR A 359 2.95 -7.21 -27.43
C TYR A 359 2.40 -6.97 -26.02
N GLU A 360 3.02 -6.06 -25.29
CA GLU A 360 2.61 -5.62 -23.96
C GLU A 360 2.61 -4.11 -23.89
N GLN A 361 1.56 -3.54 -23.30
CA GLN A 361 1.52 -2.13 -22.93
C GLN A 361 1.05 -2.00 -21.48
N VAL A 362 1.74 -1.15 -20.73
CA VAL A 362 1.42 -0.86 -19.35
C VAL A 362 0.87 0.55 -19.26
N VAL A 363 -0.25 0.69 -18.57
CA VAL A 363 -0.90 1.97 -18.29
C VAL A 363 -0.96 2.14 -16.78
N LEU A 364 -0.54 3.30 -16.30
CA LEU A 364 -0.49 3.64 -14.88
C LEU A 364 -1.51 4.74 -14.62
N VAL A 365 -2.34 4.52 -13.60
CA VAL A 365 -3.34 5.49 -13.14
C VAL A 365 -3.02 5.81 -11.67
N PRO A 366 -2.23 6.87 -11.41
CA PRO A 366 -1.66 7.13 -10.10
C PRO A 366 -2.70 7.43 -9.02
N ILE A 367 -3.74 8.21 -9.34
CA ILE A 367 -4.76 8.62 -8.38
C ILE A 367 -5.51 7.41 -7.83
N SER A 368 -5.83 6.48 -8.71
CA SER A 368 -6.54 5.25 -8.40
C SER A 368 -5.60 4.15 -7.86
N SER A 369 -4.30 4.45 -7.73
CA SER A 369 -3.26 3.53 -7.25
C SER A 369 -3.36 2.16 -7.91
N PHE A 370 -3.45 2.12 -9.25
CA PHE A 370 -3.45 0.85 -9.99
C PHE A 370 -2.71 0.93 -11.32
N LYS A 371 -2.33 -0.25 -11.80
CA LYS A 371 -1.68 -0.48 -13.09
C LYS A 371 -2.55 -1.41 -13.91
N MET A 372 -2.82 -1.01 -15.14
CA MET A 372 -3.40 -1.86 -16.16
C MET A 372 -2.28 -2.38 -17.07
N THR A 373 -2.24 -3.68 -17.31
CA THR A 373 -1.37 -4.29 -18.32
C THR A 373 -2.23 -4.90 -19.42
N VAL A 374 -2.00 -4.54 -20.67
CA VAL A 374 -2.65 -5.13 -21.84
C VAL A 374 -1.62 -5.95 -22.59
N ARG A 375 -1.88 -7.25 -22.77
CA ARG A 375 -1.05 -8.15 -23.58
C ARG A 375 -1.87 -8.66 -24.76
N SER A 376 -1.26 -8.78 -25.94
CA SER A 376 -1.92 -9.37 -27.12
C SER A 376 -0.90 -9.73 -28.20
N PRO A 377 -1.08 -10.85 -28.95
CA PRO A 377 -0.31 -11.11 -30.16
C PRO A 377 -0.63 -10.08 -31.26
N ASP A 378 -1.81 -9.45 -31.22
CA ASP A 378 -2.23 -8.38 -32.12
C ASP A 378 -2.13 -7.02 -31.43
N ARG A 379 -1.23 -6.16 -31.93
CA ARG A 379 -1.02 -4.79 -31.47
C ARG A 379 -2.26 -3.90 -31.64
N SER A 380 -3.14 -4.21 -32.59
CA SER A 380 -4.39 -3.45 -32.80
C SER A 380 -5.33 -3.57 -31.61
N VAL A 381 -5.37 -4.74 -30.95
CA VAL A 381 -6.16 -4.98 -29.75
C VAL A 381 -5.67 -4.10 -28.60
N ILE A 382 -4.35 -4.01 -28.39
CA ILE A 382 -3.75 -3.16 -27.36
C ILE A 382 -4.18 -1.70 -27.57
N THR A 383 -4.01 -1.22 -28.80
CA THR A 383 -4.33 0.17 -29.16
C THR A 383 -5.81 0.47 -28.90
N LYS A 384 -6.73 -0.43 -29.30
CA LYS A 384 -8.16 -0.27 -29.08
C LYS A 384 -8.55 -0.30 -27.59
N VAL A 385 -7.98 -1.22 -26.81
CA VAL A 385 -8.27 -1.32 -25.37
C VAL A 385 -7.76 -0.08 -24.65
N VAL A 386 -6.51 0.33 -24.87
CA VAL A 386 -5.93 1.51 -24.21
C VAL A 386 -6.65 2.80 -24.62
N ALA A 387 -6.99 2.97 -25.89
CA ALA A 387 -7.75 4.14 -26.37
C ALA A 387 -9.20 4.20 -25.86
N SER A 388 -9.72 3.09 -25.32
CA SER A 388 -11.08 3.04 -24.75
C SER A 388 -11.14 3.37 -23.26
N LEU A 389 -9.99 3.66 -22.64
CA LEU A 389 -9.88 4.04 -21.24
C LEU A 389 -10.68 5.31 -20.96
N ARG A 390 -11.56 5.23 -19.98
CA ARG A 390 -12.49 6.29 -19.58
C ARG A 390 -12.75 6.25 -18.08
N LEU A 391 -13.30 7.32 -17.52
CA LEU A 391 -13.83 7.28 -16.17
C LEU A 391 -15.16 6.53 -16.12
N VAL A 392 -15.42 5.93 -14.96
CA VAL A 392 -16.74 5.42 -14.58
C VAL A 392 -17.63 6.63 -14.33
N PRO A 393 -18.80 6.74 -15.00
CA PRO A 393 -19.70 7.88 -14.81
C PRO A 393 -20.23 7.99 -13.37
N ASP A 394 -20.58 9.21 -12.96
CA ASP A 394 -21.25 9.46 -11.69
C ASP A 394 -22.52 8.62 -11.55
N GLY A 395 -22.77 8.13 -10.33
CA GLY A 395 -23.89 7.22 -10.04
C GLY A 395 -23.61 5.75 -10.35
N TYR A 396 -22.48 5.43 -10.99
CA TYR A 396 -22.02 4.07 -11.21
C TYR A 396 -20.82 3.72 -10.33
N VAL A 397 -20.59 2.43 -10.14
CA VAL A 397 -19.41 1.90 -9.46
C VAL A 397 -19.00 0.57 -10.06
N VAL A 398 -17.70 0.28 -9.98
CA VAL A 398 -17.11 -0.98 -10.38
C VAL A 398 -17.28 -2.00 -9.25
N VAL A 399 -17.79 -3.20 -9.57
CA VAL A 399 -17.86 -4.31 -8.63
C VAL A 399 -16.45 -4.78 -8.27
N PRO A 400 -16.01 -4.68 -6.99
CA PRO A 400 -14.68 -5.09 -6.57
C PRO A 400 -14.50 -6.61 -6.65
N VAL A 401 -13.25 -7.07 -6.51
CA VAL A 401 -12.94 -8.49 -6.40
C VAL A 401 -13.20 -8.95 -4.98
N CYS A 402 -14.13 -9.87 -4.80
CA CYS A 402 -14.48 -10.47 -3.53
C CYS A 402 -14.10 -11.96 -3.48
N GLU A 403 -13.97 -12.66 -4.62
CA GLU A 403 -13.60 -14.08 -4.63
C GLU A 403 -12.25 -14.30 -3.94
N GLY A 404 -12.19 -15.29 -3.04
CA GLY A 404 -11.04 -15.57 -2.19
C GLY A 404 -10.97 -14.74 -0.91
N HIS A 405 -11.66 -13.59 -0.82
CA HIS A 405 -11.75 -12.80 0.41
C HIS A 405 -12.66 -13.50 1.42
N ARG A 406 -12.41 -13.32 2.72
CA ARG A 406 -13.36 -13.76 3.75
C ARG A 406 -14.64 -12.96 3.61
N VAL A 407 -15.79 -13.56 3.93
CA VAL A 407 -17.10 -12.87 3.80
C VAL A 407 -17.12 -11.48 4.44
N GLY A 408 -16.52 -11.33 5.64
CA GLY A 408 -16.48 -10.04 6.33
C GLY A 408 -15.69 -8.97 5.56
N ASP A 409 -14.55 -9.35 4.99
CA ASP A 409 -13.71 -8.45 4.19
C ASP A 409 -14.41 -8.10 2.87
N ALA A 410 -15.00 -9.09 2.19
CA ALA A 410 -15.78 -8.88 0.97
C ALA A 410 -16.99 -7.95 1.18
N VAL A 411 -17.67 -8.07 2.33
CA VAL A 411 -18.77 -7.17 2.69
C VAL A 411 -18.27 -5.74 2.90
N ALA A 412 -17.16 -5.57 3.62
CA ALA A 412 -16.55 -4.26 3.83
C ALA A 412 -16.12 -3.62 2.50
N ASP A 413 -15.54 -4.40 1.58
CA ASP A 413 -15.14 -3.93 0.25
C ASP A 413 -16.35 -3.47 -0.59
N LEU A 414 -17.47 -4.21 -0.55
CA LEU A 414 -18.71 -3.84 -1.23
C LEU A 414 -19.33 -2.57 -0.63
N GLU A 415 -19.39 -2.47 0.70
CA GLU A 415 -19.93 -1.30 1.39
C GLU A 415 -19.09 -0.05 1.11
N ALA A 416 -17.75 -0.17 1.10
CA ALA A 416 -16.84 0.90 0.74
C ALA A 416 -17.04 1.38 -0.72
N ALA A 417 -17.42 0.47 -1.62
CA ALA A 417 -17.81 0.80 -2.99
C ALA A 417 -19.23 1.40 -3.09
N GLY A 418 -20.02 1.40 -2.01
CA GLY A 418 -21.43 1.81 -2.03
C GLY A 418 -22.32 0.78 -2.73
N LEU A 419 -22.00 -0.51 -2.60
CA LEU A 419 -22.77 -1.65 -3.10
C LEU A 419 -23.43 -2.38 -1.94
N GLY A 420 -24.61 -2.95 -2.19
CA GLY A 420 -25.24 -3.90 -1.28
C GLY A 420 -24.76 -5.32 -1.54
N GLN A 421 -25.04 -6.22 -0.61
CA GLN A 421 -24.66 -7.63 -0.66
C GLN A 421 -25.88 -8.55 -0.52
N THR A 422 -25.79 -9.74 -1.10
CA THR A 422 -26.71 -10.85 -0.82
C THR A 422 -25.92 -12.14 -0.72
N ILE A 423 -26.01 -12.83 0.41
CA ILE A 423 -25.25 -14.06 0.65
C ILE A 423 -26.09 -15.25 0.18
N ALA A 424 -25.67 -15.92 -0.88
CA ALA A 424 -26.26 -17.19 -1.29
C ALA A 424 -25.81 -18.28 -0.31
N HIS A 425 -26.80 -18.97 0.30
CA HIS A 425 -26.68 -19.87 1.45
C HIS A 425 -25.34 -20.63 1.60
N ALA A 426 -24.70 -20.44 2.76
CA ALA A 426 -23.87 -21.45 3.39
C ALA A 426 -24.76 -22.32 4.28
N SER A 427 -25.20 -23.47 3.78
CA SER A 427 -25.81 -24.49 4.63
C SER A 427 -24.79 -24.94 5.69
N GLY A 428 -25.00 -24.51 6.94
CA GLY A 428 -24.43 -25.18 8.13
C GLY A 428 -22.96 -24.90 8.49
N VAL A 429 -22.30 -23.86 7.96
CA VAL A 429 -20.91 -23.57 8.35
C VAL A 429 -20.86 -23.07 9.80
N SER A 430 -20.47 -23.99 10.68
CA SER A 430 -20.18 -23.79 12.09
C SER A 430 -19.27 -22.57 12.31
N GLN A 431 -19.70 -21.65 13.18
CA GLN A 431 -18.94 -20.48 13.66
C GLN A 431 -17.53 -20.80 14.18
N ARG A 432 -17.16 -22.08 14.35
CA ARG A 432 -15.88 -22.50 14.92
C ARG A 432 -14.66 -22.30 14.00
N TYR A 433 -14.82 -22.16 12.68
CA TYR A 433 -13.68 -22.16 11.74
C TYR A 433 -13.37 -20.81 11.06
N GLY A 434 -13.97 -19.72 11.52
CA GLY A 434 -13.83 -18.40 10.88
C GLY A 434 -14.69 -18.28 9.62
N SER A 435 -14.88 -17.05 9.14
CA SER A 435 -15.74 -16.79 7.98
C SER A 435 -15.15 -17.45 6.72
N PRO A 436 -15.93 -18.27 5.98
CA PRO A 436 -15.44 -18.92 4.78
C PRO A 436 -15.05 -17.89 3.71
N PRO A 437 -14.15 -18.24 2.78
CA PRO A 437 -13.88 -17.39 1.64
C PRO A 437 -15.08 -17.37 0.68
N VAL A 438 -15.26 -16.26 -0.02
CA VAL A 438 -16.20 -16.16 -1.15
C VAL A 438 -15.67 -17.01 -2.30
N THR A 439 -16.51 -17.89 -2.85
CA THR A 439 -16.17 -18.78 -3.98
C THR A 439 -16.72 -18.31 -5.32
N PHE A 440 -17.68 -17.38 -5.29
CA PHE A 440 -18.30 -16.81 -6.47
C PHE A 440 -18.90 -15.45 -6.14
N GLN A 441 -18.94 -14.56 -7.13
CA GLN A 441 -19.67 -13.30 -7.03
C GLN A 441 -20.47 -13.03 -8.32
N SER A 442 -21.64 -12.41 -8.19
CA SER A 442 -22.44 -11.90 -9.30
C SER A 442 -23.01 -10.52 -8.99
N PRO A 443 -22.81 -9.49 -9.83
CA PRO A 443 -22.09 -9.53 -11.11
C PRO A 443 -20.60 -9.85 -10.96
N ALA A 444 -19.97 -10.24 -12.07
CA ALA A 444 -18.56 -10.59 -12.12
C ALA A 444 -17.68 -9.39 -11.70
N PRO A 445 -16.47 -9.62 -11.17
CA PRO A 445 -15.57 -8.54 -10.83
C PRO A 445 -15.27 -7.64 -12.04
N GLY A 446 -15.21 -6.34 -11.74
CA GLY A 446 -15.04 -5.26 -12.70
C GLY A 446 -16.28 -4.93 -13.53
N SER A 447 -17.44 -5.54 -13.25
CA SER A 447 -18.70 -5.10 -13.85
C SER A 447 -19.03 -3.68 -13.37
N ILE A 448 -19.57 -2.83 -14.25
CA ILE A 448 -20.01 -1.48 -13.89
C ILE A 448 -21.51 -1.53 -13.62
N VAL A 449 -21.92 -1.15 -12.42
CA VAL A 449 -23.31 -1.22 -11.96
C VAL A 449 -23.72 0.10 -11.33
N LEU A 450 -25.03 0.31 -11.17
CA LEU A 450 -25.54 1.47 -10.42
C LEU A 450 -25.08 1.39 -8.97
N ARG A 451 -24.71 2.52 -8.38
CA ARG A 451 -24.45 2.62 -6.94
C ARG A 451 -25.70 2.15 -6.17
N GLY A 452 -25.49 1.38 -5.10
CA GLY A 452 -26.57 0.73 -4.36
C GLY A 452 -27.01 -0.63 -4.92
N SER A 453 -26.51 -1.05 -6.09
CA SER A 453 -26.78 -2.40 -6.63
C SER A 453 -26.33 -3.50 -5.66
N LYS A 454 -27.05 -4.62 -5.65
CA LYS A 454 -26.71 -5.78 -4.82
C LYS A 454 -25.77 -6.73 -5.55
N VAL A 455 -24.71 -7.16 -4.87
CA VAL A 455 -23.77 -8.19 -5.33
C VAL A 455 -24.05 -9.49 -4.57
N ARG A 456 -24.34 -10.55 -5.31
CA ARG A 456 -24.54 -11.89 -4.76
C ARG A 456 -23.20 -12.54 -4.50
N LEU A 457 -22.91 -12.90 -3.25
CA LEU A 457 -21.73 -13.64 -2.83
C LEU A 457 -22.08 -15.12 -2.60
N GLY A 458 -21.39 -16.01 -3.29
CA GLY A 458 -21.47 -17.45 -3.09
C GLY A 458 -20.42 -17.92 -2.10
N LEU A 459 -20.82 -18.84 -1.23
CA LEU A 459 -19.95 -19.49 -0.25
C LEU A 459 -19.74 -20.96 -0.63
N PRO A 460 -18.64 -21.60 -0.19
CA PRO A 460 -18.45 -23.02 -0.42
C PRO A 460 -19.58 -23.82 0.26
N SER A 461 -20.20 -24.72 -0.51
CA SER A 461 -21.05 -25.78 0.02
C SER A 461 -20.13 -26.88 0.54
N PHE A 462 -20.17 -27.14 1.85
CA PHE A 462 -19.46 -28.26 2.47
C PHE A 462 -20.38 -29.46 2.64
#